data_AF-A0A955YRA7-F1
#
_entry.id   AF-A0A955YRA7-F1
#
_cell.length_a   1.000
_cell.length_b   1.000
_cell.length_c   1.000
_cell.angle_alpha   90.00
_cell.angle_beta   90.00
_cell.angle_gamma   90.00
#
_symmetry.space_group_name_H-M   'P 1'
#
loop_
_entity.id
_entity.type
_entity.pdbx_description
1 polymer ?
#
loop_
_entity_poly.entity_id
_entity_poly.type
_entity_poly.pdbx_seq_one_letter_code
_entity_poly.pdbx_strand_id
1 'polypeptide(L)'
;GALDFGLIVDGSIIIIENCLRRLAERQHHEGRLLSVTERLHEVFEASREMVKPTLYGQAIIFLVFVPLLTFTGVEGKTFSPMAITVMLALAGAFIASLTFVPAMVALLIRGKVAEKEVRAIAWVKDRYEPVLKRVIDRPWPWIGAGAGTFAAAGLVFTMLGSEFIPTLGEGNLAMQALRIPSTSLNKSQEMQLQVEKAVA
;
A
#
# COMPACT_ATOMS: atom_id res chain seq x y z
N GLY A 1 8.54 -0.01 1.23
CA GLY A 1 8.97 1.10 0.36
C GLY A 1 7.83 1.59 -0.50
N ALA A 2 7.71 1.14 -1.75
CA ALA A 2 6.65 1.60 -2.66
C ALA A 2 5.22 1.27 -2.16
N LEU A 3 5.06 0.14 -1.46
CA LEU A 3 3.77 -0.29 -0.91
C LEU A 3 3.26 0.67 0.19
N ASP A 4 4.16 1.17 1.05
CA ASP A 4 3.81 2.05 2.17
C ASP A 4 3.44 3.46 1.70
N PHE A 5 4.15 4.00 0.70
CA PHE A 5 3.83 5.32 0.14
C PHE A 5 2.47 5.34 -0.55
N GLY A 6 2.11 4.28 -1.29
CA GLY A 6 0.80 4.19 -1.94
C GLY A 6 -0.33 4.27 -0.91
N LEU A 7 -0.22 3.48 0.15
CA LEU A 7 -1.18 3.41 1.25
C LEU A 7 -1.32 4.75 2.02
N ILE A 8 -0.22 5.46 2.22
CA ILE A 8 -0.19 6.77 2.90
C ILE A 8 -0.88 7.86 2.06
N VAL A 9 -0.71 7.83 0.74
CA VAL A 9 -1.18 8.91 -0.16
C VAL A 9 -2.60 8.65 -0.69
N ASP A 10 -3.05 7.39 -0.72
CA ASP A 10 -4.36 6.99 -1.25
C ASP A 10 -5.54 7.78 -0.64
N GLY A 11 -5.60 7.86 0.70
CA GLY A 11 -6.66 8.61 1.39
C GLY A 11 -6.69 10.11 1.02
N SER A 12 -5.54 10.71 0.72
CA SER A 12 -5.48 12.10 0.25
C SER A 12 -5.98 12.24 -1.18
N ILE A 13 -5.60 11.31 -2.08
CA ILE A 13 -6.05 11.32 -3.48
C ILE A 13 -7.57 11.19 -3.56
N ILE A 14 -8.16 10.24 -2.82
CA ILE A 14 -9.62 10.02 -2.80
C ILE A 14 -10.36 11.31 -2.39
N ILE A 15 -9.88 12.01 -1.36
CA ILE A 15 -10.48 13.26 -0.89
C ILE A 15 -10.33 14.38 -1.92
N ILE A 16 -9.16 14.51 -2.54
CA ILE A 16 -8.90 15.50 -3.60
C ILE A 16 -9.85 15.27 -4.78
N GLU A 17 -9.96 14.03 -5.25
CA GLU A 17 -10.83 13.66 -6.36
C GLU A 17 -12.30 13.98 -6.05
N ASN A 18 -12.78 13.64 -4.86
CA ASN A 18 -14.14 13.96 -4.45
C ASN A 18 -14.38 15.48 -4.39
N CYS A 19 -13.44 16.23 -3.81
CA CYS A 19 -13.53 17.69 -3.73
C CYS A 19 -13.53 18.33 -5.13
N LEU A 20 -12.64 17.88 -6.02
CA LEU A 20 -12.55 18.38 -7.39
C LEU A 20 -13.81 18.05 -8.19
N ARG A 21 -14.35 16.84 -8.05
CA ARG A 21 -15.61 16.44 -8.69
C ARG A 21 -16.77 17.35 -8.26
N ARG A 22 -16.97 17.53 -6.95
CA ARG A 22 -18.04 18.42 -6.44
C ARG A 22 -17.86 19.88 -6.86
N LEU A 23 -16.62 20.38 -6.84
CA LEU A 23 -16.33 21.73 -7.33
C LEU A 23 -16.64 21.88 -8.82
N ALA A 24 -16.32 20.88 -9.64
CA ALA A 24 -16.61 20.87 -11.08
C ALA A 24 -18.12 20.83 -11.35
N GLU A 25 -18.85 19.95 -10.66
CA GLU A 25 -20.31 19.83 -10.75
C GLU A 25 -21.00 21.15 -10.36
N ARG A 26 -20.57 21.77 -9.25
CA ARG A 26 -21.13 23.04 -8.79
C ARG A 26 -20.80 24.20 -9.73
N GLN A 27 -19.60 24.26 -10.30
CA GLN A 27 -19.24 25.25 -11.33
C GLN A 27 -20.06 25.08 -12.61
N HIS A 28 -20.32 23.84 -13.04
CA HIS A 28 -21.16 23.55 -14.21
C HIS A 28 -22.61 23.97 -13.98
N HIS A 29 -23.16 23.67 -12.79
CA HIS A 29 -24.53 24.03 -12.43
C HIS A 29 -24.73 25.55 -12.36
N GLU A 30 -23.76 26.29 -11.81
CA GLU A 30 -23.83 27.75 -11.65
C GLU A 30 -23.40 28.51 -12.92
N GLY A 31 -22.72 27.86 -13.87
CA GLY A 31 -22.21 28.47 -15.11
C GLY A 31 -21.11 29.52 -14.91
N ARG A 32 -20.60 29.68 -13.68
CA ARG A 32 -19.61 30.71 -13.28
C ARG A 32 -18.55 30.14 -12.35
N LEU A 33 -17.48 30.90 -12.15
CA LEU A 33 -16.50 30.60 -11.11
C LEU A 33 -17.11 30.83 -9.72
N LEU A 34 -16.79 29.93 -8.80
CA LEU A 34 -17.20 30.00 -7.40
C LEU A 34 -16.32 31.00 -6.63
N SER A 35 -16.95 31.77 -5.75
CA SER A 35 -16.25 32.61 -4.78
C SER A 35 -15.43 31.76 -3.79
N VAL A 36 -14.51 32.39 -3.06
CA VAL A 36 -13.70 31.70 -2.03
C VAL A 36 -14.60 31.05 -0.97
N THR A 37 -15.63 31.75 -0.51
CA THR A 37 -16.56 31.26 0.51
C THR A 37 -17.36 30.05 0.02
N GLU A 38 -17.86 30.10 -1.22
CA GLU A 38 -18.57 28.97 -1.83
C GLU A 38 -17.66 27.75 -1.99
N ARG A 39 -16.40 27.95 -2.43
CA ARG A 39 -15.42 26.85 -2.54
C ARG A 39 -15.10 26.22 -1.19
N LEU A 40 -14.90 27.03 -0.15
CA LEU A 40 -14.64 26.53 1.20
C LEU A 40 -15.82 25.71 1.73
N HIS A 41 -17.04 26.19 1.53
CA HIS A 41 -18.24 25.46 1.94
C HIS A 41 -18.41 24.14 1.19
N GLU A 42 -18.23 24.15 -0.13
CA GLU A 42 -18.38 22.97 -0.98
C GLU A 42 -17.34 21.89 -0.63
N VAL A 43 -16.08 22.30 -0.45
CA VAL A 43 -14.97 21.40 -0.06
C VAL A 43 -15.16 20.85 1.35
N PHE A 44 -15.67 21.66 2.29
CA PHE A 44 -15.98 21.20 3.64
C PHE A 44 -17.03 20.08 3.63
N GLU A 45 -18.14 20.30 2.93
CA GLU A 45 -19.18 19.29 2.80
C GLU A 45 -18.67 18.05 2.06
N ALA A 46 -17.82 18.20 1.04
CA ALA A 46 -17.24 17.10 0.29
C ALA A 46 -16.33 16.24 1.18
N SER A 47 -15.55 16.90 2.03
CA SER A 47 -14.68 16.24 3.00
C SER A 47 -15.49 15.51 4.07
N ARG A 48 -16.59 16.12 4.53
CA ARG A 48 -17.46 15.55 5.58
C ARG A 48 -18.10 14.23 5.16
N GLU A 49 -18.47 14.10 3.89
CA GLU A 49 -19.00 12.86 3.32
C GLU A 49 -17.95 11.74 3.31
N MET A 50 -16.69 12.08 3.03
CA MET A 50 -15.58 11.13 2.95
C MET A 50 -15.07 10.66 4.32
N VAL A 51 -15.42 11.34 5.43
CA VAL A 51 -14.95 10.95 6.77
C VAL A 51 -15.31 9.51 7.11
N LYS A 52 -16.58 9.11 6.92
CA LYS A 52 -17.03 7.75 7.28
C LYS A 52 -16.34 6.68 6.42
N PRO A 53 -16.40 6.73 5.07
CA PRO A 53 -15.73 5.74 4.23
C PRO A 53 -14.23 5.61 4.53
N THR A 54 -13.52 6.74 4.64
CA THR A 54 -12.07 6.73 4.87
C THR A 54 -11.72 6.19 6.26
N LEU A 55 -12.50 6.50 7.30
CA LEU A 55 -12.31 5.90 8.63
C LEU A 55 -12.47 4.38 8.62
N TYR A 56 -13.51 3.87 7.94
CA TYR A 56 -13.72 2.42 7.85
C TYR A 56 -12.60 1.74 7.08
N GLY A 57 -12.17 2.30 5.95
CA GLY A 57 -11.02 1.79 5.19
C GLY A 57 -9.74 1.78 6.04
N GLN A 58 -9.46 2.88 6.73
CA GLN A 58 -8.29 3.02 7.60
C GLN A 58 -8.31 2.04 8.77
N ALA A 59 -9.48 1.82 9.38
CA ALA A 59 -9.66 0.85 10.46
C ALA A 59 -9.40 -0.59 9.99
N ILE A 60 -9.84 -0.96 8.79
CA ILE A 60 -9.56 -2.27 8.19
C ILE A 60 -8.04 -2.44 8.00
N ILE A 61 -7.37 -1.42 7.47
CA ILE A 61 -5.91 -1.44 7.28
C ILE A 61 -5.22 -1.65 8.63
N PHE A 62 -5.59 -0.88 9.67
CA PHE A 62 -5.02 -1.09 11.00
C PHE A 62 -5.30 -2.49 11.56
N LEU A 63 -6.50 -3.03 11.36
CA LEU A 63 -6.83 -4.40 11.77
C LEU A 63 -5.89 -5.44 11.15
N VAL A 64 -5.47 -5.25 9.89
CA VAL A 64 -4.50 -6.15 9.23
C VAL A 64 -3.11 -6.07 9.86
N PHE A 65 -2.72 -4.92 10.41
CA PHE A 65 -1.42 -4.74 11.09
C PHE A 65 -1.43 -5.18 12.56
N VAL A 66 -2.59 -5.19 13.25
CA VAL A 66 -2.70 -5.58 14.67
C VAL A 66 -2.09 -6.97 14.96
N PRO A 67 -2.31 -8.03 14.16
CA PRO A 67 -1.70 -9.34 14.39
C PRO A 67 -0.17 -9.30 14.45
N LEU A 68 0.49 -8.42 13.70
CA LEU A 68 1.95 -8.31 13.72
C LEU A 68 2.47 -7.87 15.10
N LEU A 69 1.69 -7.07 15.84
CA LEU A 69 2.03 -6.63 17.19
C LEU A 69 1.91 -7.76 18.23
N THR A 70 1.24 -8.86 17.87
CA THR A 70 1.09 -10.03 18.74
C THR A 70 2.22 -11.04 18.59
N PHE A 71 3.10 -10.86 17.59
CA PHE A 71 4.22 -11.77 17.37
C PHE A 71 5.22 -11.71 18.53
N THR A 72 5.60 -12.88 19.02
CA THR A 72 6.62 -13.04 20.04
C THR A 72 7.92 -13.59 19.43
N GLY A 73 9.05 -13.42 20.11
CA GLY A 73 10.34 -13.93 19.62
C GLY A 73 11.09 -12.98 18.67
N VAL A 74 11.97 -13.55 17.84
CA VAL A 74 12.85 -12.79 16.93
C VAL A 74 12.04 -12.09 15.84
N GLU A 75 11.02 -12.76 15.30
CA GLU A 75 10.11 -12.20 14.30
C GLU A 75 9.39 -10.95 14.84
N GLY A 76 8.86 -11.01 16.06
CA GLY A 76 8.21 -9.87 16.70
C GLY A 76 9.14 -8.66 16.86
N LYS A 77 10.43 -8.86 17.16
CA LYS A 77 11.39 -7.75 17.29
C LYS A 77 11.71 -7.07 15.96
N THR A 78 11.67 -7.81 14.86
CA THR A 78 11.92 -7.27 13.52
C THR A 78 10.67 -6.63 12.92
N PHE A 79 9.49 -7.23 13.12
CA PHE A 79 8.24 -6.77 12.51
C PHE A 79 7.47 -5.74 13.34
N SER A 80 7.53 -5.78 14.68
CA SER A 80 6.77 -4.82 15.51
C SER A 80 7.17 -3.36 15.27
N PRO A 81 8.47 -2.99 15.24
CA PRO A 81 8.86 -1.59 14.99
C PRO A 81 8.41 -1.11 13.60
N MET A 82 8.44 -1.99 12.60
CA MET A 82 7.96 -1.70 11.25
C MET A 82 6.44 -1.48 11.21
N ALA A 83 5.66 -2.32 11.89
CA ALA A 83 4.21 -2.16 11.95
C ALA A 83 3.81 -0.84 12.66
N ILE A 84 4.47 -0.52 13.78
CA ILE A 84 4.22 0.71 14.54
C ILE A 84 4.49 1.95 13.69
N THR A 85 5.61 2.00 12.96
CA THR A 85 5.95 3.16 12.13
C THR A 85 4.94 3.36 11.00
N VAL A 86 4.49 2.28 10.35
CA VAL A 86 3.45 2.34 9.31
C VAL A 86 2.12 2.80 9.90
N MET A 87 1.70 2.26 11.04
CA MET A 87 0.44 2.65 11.68
C MET A 87 0.43 4.13 12.08
N LEU A 88 1.54 4.64 12.64
CA LEU A 88 1.68 6.05 12.98
C LEU A 88 1.71 6.95 11.74
N ALA A 89 2.42 6.54 10.69
CA ALA A 89 2.48 7.28 9.43
C ALA A 89 1.09 7.38 8.78
N LEU A 90 0.35 6.28 8.74
CA LEU A 90 -1.02 6.24 8.22
C LEU A 90 -2.00 7.06 9.06
N ALA A 91 -1.89 7.01 10.39
CA ALA A 91 -2.71 7.86 11.27
C ALA A 91 -2.44 9.35 11.02
N GLY A 92 -1.17 9.74 10.91
CA GLY A 92 -0.79 11.11 10.58
C GLY A 92 -1.27 11.53 9.19
N ALA A 93 -1.12 10.66 8.20
CA ALA A 93 -1.58 10.90 6.83
C ALA A 93 -3.11 11.04 6.75
N PHE A 94 -3.86 10.22 7.49
CA PHE A 94 -5.31 10.31 7.59
C PHE A 94 -5.77 11.64 8.21
N ILE A 95 -5.10 12.10 9.28
CA ILE A 95 -5.40 13.40 9.87
C ILE A 95 -5.10 14.52 8.86
N ALA A 96 -3.94 14.46 8.20
CA ALA A 96 -3.56 15.44 7.19
C ALA A 96 -4.51 15.43 5.97
N SER A 97 -4.99 14.26 5.55
CA SER A 97 -5.88 14.12 4.41
C SER A 97 -7.26 14.70 4.66
N LEU A 98 -7.76 14.69 5.90
CA LEU A 98 -9.04 15.31 6.26
C LEU A 98 -8.94 16.79 6.61
N THR A 99 -7.76 17.29 6.96
CA THR A 99 -7.58 18.67 7.44
C THR A 99 -6.82 19.54 6.45
N PHE A 100 -5.56 19.17 6.16
CA PHE A 100 -4.65 19.93 5.33
C PHE A 100 -5.04 19.88 3.85
N VAL A 101 -5.37 18.69 3.35
CA VAL A 101 -5.67 18.49 1.92
C VAL A 101 -6.90 19.30 1.47
N PRO A 102 -8.06 19.28 2.15
CA PRO A 102 -9.22 20.09 1.77
C PRO A 102 -8.93 21.59 1.82
N ALA A 103 -8.22 22.04 2.86
CA ALA A 103 -7.83 23.45 2.99
C ALA A 103 -6.97 23.90 1.79
N MET A 104 -6.00 23.08 1.39
CA MET A 104 -5.14 23.36 0.24
C MET A 104 -5.92 23.35 -1.08
N VAL A 105 -6.83 22.40 -1.27
CA VAL A 105 -7.70 22.35 -2.47
C VAL A 105 -8.54 23.63 -2.58
N ALA A 106 -9.19 24.07 -1.50
CA ALA A 106 -10.01 25.28 -1.53
C ALA A 106 -9.21 26.56 -1.82
N LEU A 107 -7.97 26.66 -1.32
CA LEU A 107 -7.11 27.84 -1.49
C LEU A 107 -6.40 27.90 -2.84
N LEU A 108 -5.91 26.76 -3.34
CA LEU A 108 -5.09 26.66 -4.55
C LEU A 108 -5.92 26.48 -5.83
N ILE A 109 -7.05 25.77 -5.79
CA ILE A 109 -7.88 25.53 -6.96
C ILE A 109 -8.76 26.77 -7.23
N ARG A 110 -8.24 27.71 -8.03
CA ARG A 110 -8.88 28.99 -8.36
C ARG A 110 -9.50 29.06 -9.77
N GLY A 111 -9.16 28.10 -10.63
CA GLY A 111 -9.56 28.10 -12.04
C GLY A 111 -10.89 27.38 -12.30
N LYS A 112 -11.27 27.34 -13.58
CA LYS A 112 -12.33 26.44 -14.07
C LYS A 112 -11.82 25.01 -13.93
N VAL A 113 -12.52 24.19 -13.14
CA VAL A 113 -12.28 22.75 -13.11
C VAL A 113 -13.00 22.18 -14.32
N ALA A 114 -12.35 22.24 -15.47
CA ALA A 114 -12.89 21.64 -16.68
C ALA A 114 -12.69 20.13 -16.60
N GLU A 115 -13.80 19.40 -16.66
CA GLU A 115 -13.83 17.94 -16.84
C GLU A 115 -13.39 17.61 -18.28
N LYS A 116 -12.14 17.93 -18.63
CA LYS A 116 -11.56 17.50 -19.89
C LYS A 116 -11.01 16.10 -19.64
N GLU A 117 -11.82 15.09 -19.97
CA GLU A 117 -11.34 13.71 -19.95
C GLU A 117 -10.03 13.63 -20.74
N VAL A 118 -8.98 13.15 -20.09
CA VAL A 118 -7.69 12.91 -20.74
C VAL A 118 -7.92 11.85 -21.80
N ARG A 119 -7.42 12.04 -23.03
CA ARG A 119 -7.64 11.10 -24.15
C ARG A 119 -7.36 9.63 -23.79
N ALA A 120 -6.39 9.39 -22.91
CA ALA A 120 -6.09 8.07 -22.37
C ALA A 120 -7.26 7.47 -21.57
N ILE A 121 -7.92 8.27 -20.71
CA ILE A 121 -9.06 7.85 -19.91
C ILE A 121 -10.25 7.50 -20.81
N ALA A 122 -10.53 8.33 -21.82
CA ALA A 122 -11.59 8.06 -22.79
C ALA A 122 -11.34 6.74 -23.55
N TRP A 123 -10.11 6.51 -24.02
CA TRP A 123 -9.74 5.26 -24.70
C TRP A 123 -9.89 4.03 -23.79
N VAL A 124 -9.51 4.12 -22.51
CA VAL A 124 -9.71 3.03 -21.54
C VAL A 124 -11.19 2.76 -21.32
N LYS A 125 -12.02 3.79 -21.16
CA LYS A 125 -13.48 3.67 -20.99
C LYS A 125 -14.11 2.98 -22.20
N ASP A 126 -13.79 3.43 -23.41
CA ASP A 126 -14.33 2.87 -24.66
C ASP A 126 -14.00 1.38 -24.81
N ARG A 127 -12.85 0.94 -24.29
CA ARG A 127 -12.45 -0.47 -24.34
C ARG A 127 -13.01 -1.29 -23.17
N TYR A 128 -13.17 -0.67 -22.01
CA TYR A 128 -13.69 -1.28 -20.78
C TYR A 128 -15.19 -1.53 -20.85
N GLU A 129 -15.97 -0.54 -21.31
CA GLU A 129 -17.44 -0.61 -21.38
C GLU A 129 -17.99 -1.86 -22.10
N PRO A 130 -17.51 -2.25 -23.30
CA PRO A 130 -18.03 -3.45 -23.98
C PRO A 130 -17.64 -4.75 -23.27
N VAL A 131 -16.52 -4.76 -22.53
CA VAL A 131 -16.12 -5.92 -21.73
C VAL A 131 -17.00 -6.01 -20.50
N LEU A 132 -17.23 -4.88 -19.81
CA LEU A 132 -18.12 -4.81 -18.66
C LEU A 132 -19.53 -5.28 -18.99
N LYS A 133 -20.11 -4.82 -20.12
CA LYS A 133 -21.42 -5.29 -20.59
C LYS A 133 -21.46 -6.81 -20.76
N ARG A 134 -20.44 -7.41 -21.41
CA ARG A 134 -20.35 -8.86 -21.56
C ARG A 134 -20.24 -9.61 -20.22
N VAL A 135 -19.55 -9.04 -19.24
CA VAL A 135 -19.43 -9.63 -17.90
C VAL A 135 -20.77 -9.61 -17.17
N ILE A 136 -21.51 -8.51 -17.27
CA ILE A 136 -22.83 -8.36 -16.63
C ILE A 136 -23.87 -9.25 -17.33
N ASP A 137 -23.88 -9.30 -18.66
CA ASP A 137 -24.86 -10.08 -19.45
C ASP A 137 -24.67 -11.59 -19.30
N ARG A 138 -23.42 -12.05 -19.12
CA ARG A 138 -23.08 -13.46 -18.94
C ARG A 138 -22.03 -13.61 -17.84
N PRO A 139 -22.42 -13.59 -16.56
CA PRO A 139 -21.48 -13.63 -15.45
C PRO A 139 -20.85 -15.01 -15.23
N TRP A 140 -21.57 -16.09 -15.54
CA TRP A 140 -21.14 -17.47 -15.24
C TRP A 140 -19.76 -17.87 -15.80
N PRO A 141 -19.41 -17.57 -17.08
CA PRO A 141 -18.06 -17.82 -17.58
C PRO A 141 -16.96 -17.09 -16.80
N TRP A 142 -17.22 -15.87 -16.34
CA TRP A 142 -16.24 -15.06 -15.59
C TRP A 142 -16.09 -15.54 -14.15
N ILE A 143 -17.19 -15.94 -13.51
CA ILE A 143 -17.15 -16.59 -12.20
C ILE A 143 -16.37 -17.90 -12.29
N GLY A 144 -16.62 -18.71 -13.33
CA GLY A 144 -15.89 -19.95 -13.59
C GLY A 144 -14.40 -19.72 -13.84
N ALA A 145 -14.04 -18.69 -14.62
CA ALA A 145 -12.65 -18.31 -14.83
C ALA A 145 -11.96 -17.84 -13.54
N GLY A 146 -12.66 -17.06 -12.71
CA GLY A 146 -12.17 -16.65 -11.39
C GLY A 146 -11.94 -17.83 -10.45
N ALA A 147 -12.91 -18.74 -10.34
CA ALA A 147 -12.79 -19.96 -9.56
C ALA A 147 -11.67 -20.87 -10.07
N GLY A 148 -11.54 -21.01 -11.40
CA GLY A 148 -10.47 -21.78 -12.03
C GLY A 148 -9.09 -21.19 -11.74
N THR A 149 -8.96 -19.87 -11.79
CA THR A 149 -7.71 -19.17 -11.46
C THR A 149 -7.36 -19.35 -9.99
N PHE A 150 -8.35 -19.27 -9.09
CA PHE A 150 -8.16 -19.52 -7.67
C PHE A 150 -7.71 -20.97 -7.39
N ALA A 151 -8.35 -21.95 -8.03
CA ALA A 151 -7.96 -23.35 -7.91
C ALA A 151 -6.53 -23.59 -8.44
N ALA A 152 -6.18 -23.00 -9.58
CA ALA A 152 -4.83 -23.07 -10.14
C ALA A 152 -3.79 -22.43 -9.20
N ALA A 153 -4.10 -21.28 -8.60
CA ALA A 153 -3.23 -20.67 -7.58
C ALA A 153 -3.05 -21.58 -6.36
N GLY A 154 -4.12 -22.24 -5.90
CA GLY A 154 -4.05 -23.23 -4.83
C GLY A 154 -3.14 -24.41 -5.18
N LEU A 155 -3.20 -24.92 -6.42
CA LEU A 155 -2.29 -25.98 -6.88
C LEU A 155 -0.83 -25.52 -6.90
N VAL A 156 -0.55 -24.32 -7.43
CA VAL A 156 0.81 -23.77 -7.46
C VAL A 156 1.34 -23.55 -6.04
N PHE A 157 0.49 -23.10 -5.12
CA PHE A 157 0.86 -22.93 -3.71
C PHE A 157 1.37 -24.23 -3.06
N THR A 158 0.82 -25.39 -3.43
CA THR A 158 1.32 -26.69 -2.93
C THR A 158 2.74 -27.04 -3.39
N MET A 159 3.21 -26.41 -4.47
CA MET A 159 4.57 -26.60 -5.01
C MET A 159 5.57 -25.62 -4.40
N LEU A 160 5.13 -24.65 -3.59
CA LEU A 160 5.99 -23.62 -3.02
C LEU A 160 6.73 -24.16 -1.79
N GLY A 161 8.06 -24.12 -1.83
CA GLY A 161 8.90 -24.45 -0.67
C GLY A 161 8.79 -23.39 0.43
N SER A 162 9.08 -23.77 1.67
CA SER A 162 9.15 -22.85 2.81
C SER A 162 10.60 -22.52 3.16
N GLU A 163 10.97 -21.24 3.11
CA GLU A 163 12.20 -20.72 3.71
C GLU A 163 11.86 -19.96 4.99
N PHE A 164 12.54 -20.27 6.09
CA PHE A 164 12.19 -19.73 7.42
C PHE A 164 12.52 -18.23 7.55
N ILE A 165 13.68 -17.78 7.03
CA ILE A 165 14.10 -16.38 6.99
C ILE A 165 14.95 -16.19 5.73
N PRO A 166 14.71 -15.17 4.89
CA PRO A 166 15.56 -14.90 3.74
C PRO A 166 16.97 -14.54 4.23
N THR A 167 18.00 -15.11 3.59
CA THR A 167 19.39 -14.81 3.96
C THR A 167 19.68 -13.33 3.72
N LEU A 168 19.93 -12.59 4.81
CA LEU A 168 20.36 -11.20 4.73
C LEU A 168 21.79 -11.16 4.21
N GLY A 169 21.98 -10.54 3.05
CA GLY A 169 23.30 -10.33 2.45
C GLY A 169 24.05 -9.21 3.20
N GLU A 170 24.71 -9.55 4.30
CA GLU A 170 25.51 -8.60 5.10
C GLU A 170 26.87 -8.26 4.45
N GLY A 171 27.17 -8.81 3.26
CA GLY A 171 28.40 -8.55 2.50
C GLY A 171 29.66 -9.21 3.07
N ASN A 172 29.59 -9.75 4.29
CA ASN A 172 30.66 -10.47 4.95
C ASN A 172 30.30 -11.95 5.12
N LEU A 173 31.26 -12.84 4.85
CA LEU A 173 31.10 -14.28 5.07
C LEU A 173 31.57 -14.62 6.49
N ALA A 174 30.63 -15.01 7.36
CA ALA A 174 30.95 -15.61 8.64
C ALA A 174 31.21 -17.11 8.45
N MET A 175 32.49 -17.50 8.40
CA MET A 175 32.87 -18.90 8.30
C MET A 175 33.09 -19.52 9.67
N GLN A 176 32.32 -20.56 9.98
CA GLN A 176 32.48 -21.34 11.19
C GLN A 176 32.91 -22.77 10.85
N ALA A 177 34.12 -23.16 11.29
CA ALA A 177 34.61 -24.53 11.17
C ALA A 177 34.32 -25.31 12.46
N LEU A 178 33.34 -26.22 12.41
CA LEU A 178 33.03 -27.12 13.52
C LEU A 178 34.12 -28.21 13.65
N ARG A 179 34.63 -28.44 14.87
CA ARG A 179 35.67 -29.44 15.17
C ARG A 179 35.17 -30.48 16.16
N ILE A 180 35.79 -31.66 16.16
CA ILE A 180 35.46 -32.73 17.11
C ILE A 180 35.81 -32.26 18.54
N PRO A 181 34.91 -32.37 19.52
CA PRO A 181 35.11 -31.85 20.89
C PRO A 181 36.36 -32.36 21.61
N SER A 182 36.92 -33.49 21.18
CA SER A 182 38.14 -34.10 21.74
C SER A 182 39.45 -33.45 21.26
N THR A 183 39.38 -32.42 20.41
CA THR A 183 40.56 -31.74 19.87
C THR A 183 41.11 -30.74 20.88
N SER A 184 42.43 -30.73 21.11
CA SER A 184 43.06 -29.77 22.01
C SER A 184 42.91 -28.32 21.52
N LEU A 185 42.88 -27.36 22.45
CA LEU A 185 42.80 -25.92 22.15
C LEU A 185 43.89 -25.48 21.18
N ASN A 186 45.14 -25.89 21.44
CA ASN A 186 46.28 -25.58 20.57
C ASN A 186 46.08 -26.11 19.15
N LYS A 187 45.56 -27.33 19.00
CA LYS A 187 45.33 -27.92 17.68
C LYS A 187 44.16 -27.26 16.95
N SER A 188 43.11 -26.88 17.68
CA SER A 188 41.98 -26.13 17.13
C SER A 188 42.40 -24.75 16.61
N GLN A 189 43.28 -24.05 17.34
CA GLN A 189 43.80 -22.75 16.93
C GLN A 189 44.69 -22.85 15.68
N GLU A 190 45.58 -23.85 15.63
CA GLU A 190 46.42 -24.10 14.45
C GLU A 190 45.56 -24.37 13.21
N MET A 191 44.52 -25.19 13.34
CA MET A 191 43.57 -25.45 12.25
C MET A 191 42.75 -24.22 11.85
N GLN A 192 42.43 -23.31 12.78
CA GLN A 192 41.68 -22.08 12.48
C GLN A 192 42.55 -21.11 11.67
N LEU A 193 43.82 -20.95 12.04
CA LEU A 193 44.78 -20.11 11.32
C LEU A 193 45.04 -20.60 9.90
N GLN A 194 45.01 -21.92 9.67
CA GLN A 194 45.12 -22.48 8.32
C GLN A 194 43.90 -22.11 7.46
N VAL A 195 42.70 -22.15 8.03
CA VAL A 195 41.46 -21.75 7.33
C VAL A 195 41.46 -20.24 7.05
N GLU A 196 41.84 -19.41 8.02
CA GLU A 196 41.94 -17.96 7.84
C GLU A 196 42.93 -17.58 6.75
N LYS A 197 44.11 -18.20 6.70
CA LYS A 197 45.09 -17.97 5.63
C LYS A 197 44.65 -18.44 4.24
N ALA A 198 43.75 -19.42 4.17
CA ALA A 198 43.28 -19.95 2.89
C ALA A 198 42.14 -19.12 2.28
N VAL A 199 41.46 -18.31 3.10
CA VAL A 199 40.29 -17.53 2.68
C VAL A 199 40.52 -16.01 2.72
N ALA A 200 41.50 -15.53 3.49
CA ALA A 200 42.02 -14.16 3.40
C ALA A 200 42.80 -13.94 2.10
#